data_AF-I9PVC7-F1
#
_entry.id   AF-I9PVC7-F1
#
_cell.length_a   1.000
_cell.length_b   1.000
_cell.length_c   1.000
_cell.angle_alpha   90.00
_cell.angle_beta   90.00
_cell.angle_gamma   90.00
#
_symmetry.space_group_name_H-M   'P 1'
#
loop_
_entity.id
_entity.type
_entity.pdbx_description
1 polymer ?
#
loop_
_entity_poly.entity_id
_entity_poly.type
_entity_poly.pdbx_seq_one_letter_code
_entity_poly.pdbx_strand_id
1 'polypeptide(L)'
;MEGIFFTDFIQEVLEKRSRRKSEHYATVYDAIIKHIDNFSLEFDCDIFTNSVTAEFLDDFIVYLEDCGLRHNTIVGYILKIQTLIRRASQYNYAVDVTYDEIDLKCEPTNAVFLSMNEITRIYYYKFVGQDKRKAKERIRDMFVLGCLTALRYSDYSRLTSQNFINNYIMIRTKKTNVDVKVPAHDYVKEIFAKYSDQVPCGLCIQYFNKYLKVIMKEIGLNDPITFSYTKGGKLFTVTREKWELISSHTARRSAATNMYLTGRMKTLEIMKLTGHRTEQNFFRYIRLTGDDTARSISGDMFFRK
;
A
#
# COMPACT_ATOMS: atom_id res chain seq x y z
N MET A 1 -27.83 12.69 -27.85
CA MET A 1 -26.42 12.90 -27.47
C MET A 1 -25.62 11.87 -28.23
N GLU A 2 -24.49 12.24 -28.81
CA GLU A 2 -23.60 11.27 -29.45
C GLU A 2 -22.58 10.77 -28.42
N GLY A 3 -22.20 9.49 -28.56
CA GLY A 3 -21.08 8.92 -27.83
C GLY A 3 -19.77 9.35 -28.47
N ILE A 4 -18.69 9.36 -27.68
CA ILE A 4 -17.31 9.55 -28.17
C ILE A 4 -16.52 8.28 -27.90
N PHE A 5 -15.46 8.03 -28.68
CA PHE A 5 -14.51 6.96 -28.39
C PHE A 5 -14.05 7.04 -26.94
N PHE A 6 -14.12 5.91 -26.24
CA PHE A 6 -13.93 5.90 -24.81
C PHE A 6 -12.48 6.23 -24.42
N THR A 7 -11.50 5.75 -25.19
CA THR A 7 -10.08 6.03 -24.96
C THR A 7 -9.72 7.50 -25.21
N ASP A 8 -10.29 8.12 -26.26
CA ASP A 8 -10.18 9.56 -26.51
C ASP A 8 -10.73 10.38 -25.34
N PHE A 9 -11.90 10.00 -24.81
CA PHE A 9 -12.47 10.64 -23.64
C PHE A 9 -11.57 10.50 -22.40
N ILE A 10 -10.97 9.33 -22.18
CA ILE A 10 -10.01 9.14 -21.08
C ILE A 10 -8.83 10.09 -21.25
N GLN A 11 -8.29 10.21 -22.46
CA GLN A 11 -7.16 11.08 -22.76
C GLN A 11 -7.50 12.56 -22.53
N GLU A 12 -8.67 13.02 -22.99
CA GLU A 12 -9.19 14.37 -22.72
C GLU A 12 -9.27 14.65 -21.20
N VAL A 13 -9.79 13.70 -20.42
CA VAL A 13 -9.88 13.80 -18.96
C VAL A 13 -8.49 13.83 -18.32
N LEU A 14 -7.53 13.05 -18.83
CA LEU A 14 -6.15 13.04 -18.34
C LEU A 14 -5.45 14.36 -18.63
N GLU A 15 -5.59 14.92 -19.83
CA GLU A 15 -4.99 16.21 -20.20
C GLU A 15 -5.50 17.34 -19.31
N LYS A 16 -6.83 17.42 -19.11
CA LYS A 16 -7.45 18.43 -18.23
C LYS A 16 -6.99 18.30 -16.77
N ARG A 17 -6.65 17.09 -16.31
CA ARG A 17 -6.33 16.79 -14.89
C ARG A 17 -4.86 16.58 -14.59
N SER A 18 -4.01 16.37 -15.59
CA SER A 18 -2.55 16.19 -15.45
C SER A 18 -1.93 17.32 -14.63
N ARG A 19 -2.42 18.56 -14.81
CA ARG A 19 -1.99 19.75 -14.06
C ARG A 19 -2.30 19.71 -12.55
N ARG A 20 -3.26 18.88 -12.11
CA ARG A 20 -3.78 18.86 -10.73
C ARG A 20 -3.54 17.53 -10.00
N LYS A 21 -2.96 16.52 -10.66
CA LYS A 21 -2.81 15.16 -10.11
C LYS A 21 -1.37 14.66 -10.28
N SER A 22 -0.98 13.69 -9.44
CA SER A 22 0.36 13.11 -9.46
C SER A 22 0.62 12.34 -10.76
N GLU A 23 1.87 12.27 -11.20
CA GLU A 23 2.32 11.46 -12.35
C GLU A 23 1.81 9.99 -12.31
N HIS A 24 1.81 9.35 -11.14
CA HIS A 24 1.27 8.00 -10.97
C HIS A 24 -0.22 7.87 -11.31
N TYR A 25 -0.99 8.97 -11.26
CA TYR A 25 -2.38 8.96 -11.67
C TYR A 25 -2.48 8.62 -13.17
N ALA A 26 -1.65 9.25 -14.03
CA ALA A 26 -1.66 9.01 -15.47
C ALA A 26 -1.33 7.56 -15.82
N THR A 27 -0.25 7.02 -15.22
CA THR A 27 0.22 5.65 -15.48
C THR A 27 -0.84 4.56 -15.31
N VAL A 28 -1.82 4.76 -14.41
CA VAL A 28 -2.89 3.79 -14.21
C VAL A 28 -3.94 3.86 -15.33
N TYR A 29 -4.24 5.06 -15.83
CA TYR A 29 -5.16 5.20 -16.96
C TYR A 29 -4.51 4.78 -18.27
N ASP A 30 -3.20 5.00 -18.45
CA ASP A 30 -2.47 4.50 -19.62
C ASP A 30 -2.57 2.96 -19.72
N ALA A 31 -2.49 2.26 -18.57
CA ALA A 31 -2.69 0.83 -18.52
C ALA A 31 -4.13 0.42 -18.86
N ILE A 32 -5.13 1.19 -18.40
CA ILE A 32 -6.54 0.94 -18.74
C ILE A 32 -6.78 1.15 -20.23
N ILE A 33 -6.31 2.26 -20.80
CA ILE A 33 -6.39 2.55 -22.25
C ILE A 33 -5.80 1.40 -23.04
N LYS A 34 -4.58 0.96 -22.70
CA LYS A 34 -3.93 -0.17 -23.38
C LYS A 34 -4.77 -1.45 -23.35
N HIS A 35 -5.43 -1.75 -22.22
CA HIS A 35 -6.29 -2.93 -22.13
C HIS A 35 -7.56 -2.79 -22.97
N ILE A 36 -8.15 -1.58 -23.02
CA ILE A 36 -9.32 -1.26 -23.85
C ILE A 36 -8.96 -1.36 -25.34
N ASP A 37 -7.83 -0.77 -25.77
CA ASP A 37 -7.37 -0.84 -27.16
C ASP A 37 -7.11 -2.29 -27.58
N ASN A 38 -6.44 -3.07 -26.73
CA ASN A 38 -6.19 -4.48 -27.01
C ASN A 38 -7.49 -5.29 -27.10
N PHE A 39 -8.48 -5.01 -26.24
CA PHE A 39 -9.81 -5.65 -26.31
C PHE A 39 -10.52 -5.28 -27.61
N SER A 40 -10.53 -3.99 -27.97
CA SER A 40 -11.09 -3.49 -29.22
C SER A 40 -10.49 -4.18 -30.45
N LEU A 41 -9.17 -4.39 -30.46
CA LEU A 41 -8.46 -5.09 -31.52
C LEU A 41 -8.74 -6.60 -31.56
N GLU A 42 -8.88 -7.25 -30.40
CA GLU A 42 -9.09 -8.70 -30.30
C GLU A 42 -10.52 -9.10 -30.71
N PHE A 43 -11.50 -8.28 -30.35
CA PHE A 43 -12.92 -8.53 -30.60
C PHE A 43 -13.49 -7.72 -31.78
N ASP A 44 -12.65 -6.98 -32.49
CA ASP A 44 -12.99 -6.12 -33.64
C ASP A 44 -14.21 -5.21 -33.34
N CYS A 45 -14.12 -4.47 -32.23
CA CYS A 45 -15.22 -3.65 -31.73
C CYS A 45 -14.80 -2.24 -31.34
N ASP A 46 -15.61 -1.25 -31.71
CA ASP A 46 -15.41 0.14 -31.33
C ASP A 46 -16.08 0.44 -29.99
N ILE A 47 -15.30 0.92 -29.02
CA ILE A 47 -15.76 1.16 -27.66
C ILE A 47 -16.04 2.66 -27.47
N PHE A 48 -17.32 3.01 -27.46
CA PHE A 48 -17.79 4.38 -27.17
C PHE A 48 -18.27 4.52 -25.73
N THR A 49 -18.43 5.75 -25.25
CA THR A 49 -18.96 6.03 -23.90
C THR A 49 -20.36 5.45 -23.65
N ASN A 50 -21.17 5.28 -24.69
CA ASN A 50 -22.49 4.64 -24.64
C ASN A 50 -22.46 3.13 -24.92
N SER A 51 -21.32 2.56 -25.32
CA SER A 51 -21.15 1.12 -25.50
C SER A 51 -20.71 0.41 -24.22
N VAL A 52 -20.33 1.16 -23.17
CA VAL A 52 -19.93 0.59 -21.87
C VAL A 52 -21.18 0.25 -21.05
N THR A 53 -21.75 -0.91 -21.35
CA THR A 53 -22.89 -1.53 -20.64
C THR A 53 -22.41 -2.47 -19.52
N ALA A 54 -23.34 -3.01 -18.74
CA ALA A 54 -23.05 -4.13 -17.82
C ALA A 54 -22.46 -5.34 -18.57
N GLU A 55 -23.06 -5.74 -19.69
CA GLU A 55 -22.59 -6.87 -20.51
C GLU A 55 -21.16 -6.65 -21.00
N PHE A 56 -20.84 -5.47 -21.53
CA PHE A 56 -19.48 -5.14 -21.95
C PHE A 56 -18.49 -5.25 -20.80
N LEU A 57 -18.86 -4.77 -19.61
CA LEU A 57 -17.96 -4.81 -18.46
C LEU A 57 -17.74 -6.25 -17.97
N ASP A 58 -18.73 -7.13 -18.02
CA ASP A 58 -18.58 -8.55 -17.72
C ASP A 58 -17.62 -9.23 -18.72
N ASP A 59 -17.81 -9.00 -20.02
CA ASP A 59 -16.90 -9.51 -21.05
C ASP A 59 -15.48 -8.96 -20.88
N PHE A 60 -15.36 -7.68 -20.54
CA PHE A 60 -14.08 -7.05 -20.28
C PHE A 60 -13.41 -7.62 -19.02
N ILE A 61 -14.16 -7.98 -17.98
CA ILE A 61 -13.62 -8.66 -16.79
C ILE A 61 -13.03 -10.01 -17.20
N VAL A 62 -13.76 -10.81 -17.98
CA VAL A 62 -13.28 -12.12 -18.47
C VAL A 62 -11.99 -11.95 -19.27
N TYR A 63 -11.94 -11.00 -20.20
CA TYR A 63 -10.71 -10.69 -20.94
C TYR A 63 -9.53 -10.30 -20.03
N LEU A 64 -9.78 -9.47 -19.01
CA LEU A 64 -8.73 -9.08 -18.05
C LEU A 64 -8.26 -10.28 -17.21
N GLU A 65 -9.15 -11.24 -16.94
CA GLU A 65 -8.80 -12.51 -16.32
C GLU A 65 -7.94 -13.37 -17.24
N ASP A 66 -8.28 -13.49 -18.52
CA ASP A 66 -7.50 -14.22 -19.52
C ASP A 66 -6.12 -13.61 -19.75
N CYS A 67 -6.00 -12.28 -19.63
CA CYS A 67 -4.72 -11.56 -19.54
C CYS A 67 -3.89 -11.93 -18.29
N GLY A 68 -4.44 -12.72 -17.36
CA GLY A 68 -3.79 -13.19 -16.15
C GLY A 68 -3.65 -12.11 -15.08
N LEU A 69 -4.52 -11.09 -15.05
CA LEU A 69 -4.47 -10.06 -14.03
C LEU A 69 -4.92 -10.59 -12.65
N ARG A 70 -4.50 -9.88 -11.59
CA ARG A 70 -4.96 -10.11 -10.22
C ARG A 70 -6.38 -9.57 -10.06
N HIS A 71 -7.24 -10.28 -9.34
CA HIS A 71 -8.62 -9.84 -9.05
C HIS A 71 -8.70 -8.39 -8.55
N ASN A 72 -7.93 -8.05 -7.51
CA ASN A 72 -7.90 -6.69 -6.97
C ASN A 72 -7.42 -5.61 -7.97
N THR A 73 -6.64 -6.00 -9.00
CA THR A 73 -6.28 -5.09 -10.09
C THR A 73 -7.48 -4.87 -11.01
N ILE A 74 -8.18 -5.94 -11.38
CA ILE A 74 -9.41 -5.91 -12.21
C ILE A 74 -10.46 -5.03 -11.55
N VAL A 75 -10.81 -5.30 -10.27
CA VAL A 75 -11.73 -4.45 -9.49
C VAL A 75 -11.27 -2.98 -9.52
N GLY A 76 -9.97 -2.74 -9.38
CA GLY A 76 -9.39 -1.41 -9.43
C GLY A 76 -9.52 -0.71 -10.80
N TYR A 77 -9.53 -1.44 -11.91
CA TYR A 77 -9.75 -0.92 -13.26
C TYR A 77 -11.24 -0.68 -13.52
N ILE A 78 -12.10 -1.64 -13.23
CA ILE A 78 -13.55 -1.54 -13.43
C ILE A 78 -14.13 -0.35 -12.66
N LEU A 79 -13.78 -0.18 -11.38
CA LEU A 79 -14.23 0.98 -10.59
C LEU A 79 -13.77 2.34 -11.19
N LYS A 80 -12.61 2.38 -11.88
CA LYS A 80 -12.14 3.59 -12.57
C LYS A 80 -12.89 3.82 -13.86
N ILE A 81 -13.18 2.76 -14.61
CA ILE A 81 -14.01 2.81 -15.83
C ILE A 81 -15.40 3.33 -15.47
N GLN A 82 -16.07 2.77 -14.47
CA GLN A 82 -17.37 3.28 -13.98
C GLN A 82 -17.29 4.76 -13.57
N THR A 83 -16.21 5.15 -12.89
CA THR A 83 -15.97 6.56 -12.53
C THR A 83 -15.78 7.47 -13.75
N LEU A 84 -15.18 6.96 -14.83
CA LEU A 84 -15.00 7.68 -16.09
C LEU A 84 -16.32 7.82 -16.84
N ILE A 85 -17.11 6.74 -16.96
CA ILE A 85 -18.44 6.78 -17.60
C ILE A 85 -19.39 7.73 -16.85
N ARG A 86 -19.41 7.67 -15.52
CA ARG A 86 -20.16 8.64 -14.70
C ARG A 86 -19.72 10.08 -14.98
N ARG A 87 -18.44 10.31 -15.29
CA ARG A 87 -17.94 11.63 -15.67
C ARG A 87 -18.31 12.02 -17.10
N ALA A 88 -18.34 11.07 -18.03
CA ALA A 88 -18.80 11.31 -19.40
C ALA A 88 -20.25 11.81 -19.39
N SER A 89 -21.10 11.18 -18.56
CA SER A 89 -22.47 11.65 -18.30
C SER A 89 -22.51 13.09 -17.80
N GLN A 90 -21.64 13.45 -16.84
CA GLN A 90 -21.53 14.83 -16.32
C GLN A 90 -21.05 15.85 -17.37
N TYR A 91 -20.36 15.39 -18.42
CA TYR A 91 -19.92 16.21 -19.54
C TYR A 91 -20.94 16.22 -20.69
N ASN A 92 -22.13 15.64 -20.48
CA ASN A 92 -23.22 15.52 -21.46
C ASN A 92 -22.91 14.64 -22.69
N TYR A 93 -21.98 13.70 -22.55
CA TYR A 93 -21.81 12.63 -23.52
C TYR A 93 -22.87 11.54 -23.31
N ALA A 94 -23.25 10.84 -24.38
CA ALA A 94 -24.13 9.69 -24.26
C ALA A 94 -23.45 8.57 -23.47
N VAL A 95 -24.16 8.02 -22.49
CA VAL A 95 -23.71 6.87 -21.70
C VAL A 95 -24.87 5.90 -21.53
N ASP A 96 -24.56 4.63 -21.41
CA ASP A 96 -25.52 3.66 -20.88
C ASP A 96 -25.64 3.84 -19.36
N VAL A 97 -26.72 3.39 -18.73
CA VAL A 97 -26.92 3.50 -17.26
C VAL A 97 -26.57 2.21 -16.52
N THR A 98 -26.50 1.08 -17.21
CA THR A 98 -26.24 -0.26 -16.66
C THR A 98 -24.79 -0.43 -16.20
N TYR A 99 -23.87 0.46 -16.59
CA TYR A 99 -22.46 0.39 -16.17
C TYR A 99 -22.25 0.33 -14.64
N ASP A 100 -23.19 0.88 -13.85
CA ASP A 100 -23.12 0.94 -12.38
C ASP A 100 -23.75 -0.29 -11.70
N GLU A 101 -24.29 -1.25 -12.46
CA GLU A 101 -24.91 -2.47 -11.92
C GLU A 101 -23.88 -3.49 -11.43
N ILE A 102 -22.65 -3.43 -11.93
CA ILE A 102 -21.57 -4.34 -11.52
C ILE A 102 -20.99 -3.91 -10.16
N ASP A 103 -21.20 -4.76 -9.15
CA ASP A 103 -20.61 -4.65 -7.80
C ASP A 103 -19.45 -5.64 -7.61
N LEU A 104 -18.23 -5.18 -7.90
CA LEU A 104 -17.01 -5.93 -7.61
C LEU A 104 -16.38 -5.52 -6.28
N LYS A 105 -16.05 -6.53 -5.45
CA LYS A 105 -15.40 -6.32 -4.16
C LYS A 105 -13.95 -6.80 -4.19
N CYS A 106 -13.07 -5.98 -3.61
CA CYS A 106 -11.68 -6.36 -3.41
C CYS A 106 -11.57 -7.51 -2.41
N GLU A 107 -10.75 -8.49 -2.74
CA GLU A 107 -10.28 -9.51 -1.82
C GLU A 107 -9.36 -8.92 -0.74
N PRO A 108 -9.38 -9.47 0.48
CA PRO A 108 -8.45 -9.09 1.52
C PRO A 108 -7.01 -9.28 1.05
N THR A 109 -6.19 -8.25 1.22
CA THR A 109 -4.77 -8.33 0.83
C THR A 109 -3.98 -9.11 1.87
N ASN A 110 -3.21 -10.10 1.43
CA ASN A 110 -2.35 -10.88 2.33
C ASN A 110 -1.07 -10.10 2.60
N ALA A 111 -0.98 -9.56 3.81
CA ALA A 111 0.09 -8.68 4.23
C ALA A 111 0.56 -9.06 5.63
N VAL A 112 1.88 -9.15 5.80
CA VAL A 112 2.50 -9.43 7.10
C VAL A 112 2.80 -8.14 7.86
N PHE A 113 2.91 -8.27 9.17
CA PHE A 113 3.48 -7.26 10.07
C PHE A 113 4.59 -7.90 10.92
N LEU A 114 5.36 -7.06 11.59
CA LEU A 114 6.43 -7.46 12.50
C LEU A 114 6.03 -7.06 13.92
N SER A 115 6.09 -8.03 14.82
CA SER A 115 5.96 -7.81 16.26
C SER A 115 7.10 -6.94 16.79
N MET A 116 6.92 -6.35 17.96
CA MET A 116 7.99 -5.57 18.60
C MET A 116 9.24 -6.42 18.88
N ASN A 117 9.07 -7.70 19.24
CA ASN A 117 10.19 -8.63 19.44
C ASN A 117 11.00 -8.84 18.15
N GLU A 118 10.33 -8.99 17.01
CA GLU A 118 11.00 -9.09 15.71
C GLU A 118 11.72 -7.79 15.33
N ILE A 119 11.10 -6.64 15.58
CA ILE A 119 11.73 -5.33 15.34
C ILE A 119 13.00 -5.18 16.19
N THR A 120 12.95 -5.58 17.46
CA THR A 120 14.10 -5.57 18.37
C THR A 120 15.19 -6.53 17.90
N ARG A 121 14.84 -7.76 17.47
CA ARG A 121 15.78 -8.72 16.89
C ARG A 121 16.46 -8.14 15.64
N ILE A 122 15.69 -7.51 14.74
CA ILE A 122 16.23 -6.83 13.56
C ILE A 122 17.22 -5.75 14.00
N TYR A 123 16.86 -4.89 14.96
CA TYR A 123 17.71 -3.79 15.40
C TYR A 123 19.07 -4.24 15.95
N TYR A 124 19.09 -5.30 16.77
CA TYR A 124 20.32 -5.79 17.39
C TYR A 124 21.17 -6.69 16.49
N TYR A 125 20.61 -7.23 15.40
CA TYR A 125 21.31 -8.18 14.52
C TYR A 125 22.63 -7.64 13.95
N LYS A 126 23.77 -8.25 14.29
CA LYS A 126 25.08 -7.84 13.77
C LYS A 126 25.44 -8.63 12.52
N PHE A 127 25.65 -7.94 11.40
CA PHE A 127 26.10 -8.58 10.16
C PHE A 127 27.58 -8.97 10.27
N VAL A 128 27.90 -10.20 9.86
CA VAL A 128 29.28 -10.69 9.75
C VAL A 128 29.79 -10.42 8.33
N GLY A 129 31.06 -10.01 8.19
CA GLY A 129 31.70 -9.85 6.87
C GLY A 129 31.15 -8.70 6.02
N GLN A 130 30.65 -7.63 6.65
CA GLN A 130 30.04 -6.51 5.93
C GLN A 130 31.10 -5.53 5.38
N ASP A 131 30.86 -4.99 4.18
CA ASP A 131 31.69 -3.93 3.58
C ASP A 131 31.82 -2.70 4.51
N LYS A 132 32.96 -1.99 4.42
CA LYS A 132 33.31 -0.77 5.16
C LYS A 132 32.21 0.28 5.15
N ARG A 133 31.44 0.37 4.05
CA ARG A 133 30.32 1.32 3.89
C ARG A 133 29.11 0.99 4.77
N LYS A 134 29.06 -0.20 5.35
CA LYS A 134 27.98 -0.69 6.22
C LYS A 134 26.57 -0.54 5.61
N ALA A 135 26.42 -0.87 4.31
CA ALA A 135 25.15 -0.72 3.59
C ALA A 135 23.97 -1.51 4.18
N LYS A 136 24.14 -2.81 4.50
CA LYS A 136 23.10 -3.64 5.13
C LYS A 136 22.59 -3.04 6.45
N GLU A 137 23.52 -2.66 7.33
CA GLU A 137 23.26 -1.97 8.60
C GLU A 137 22.45 -0.68 8.41
N ARG A 138 22.82 0.17 7.45
CA ARG A 138 22.07 1.39 7.14
C ARG A 138 20.64 1.09 6.69
N ILE A 139 20.44 0.09 5.82
CA ILE A 139 19.11 -0.30 5.33
C ILE A 139 18.24 -0.88 6.45
N ARG A 140 18.84 -1.73 7.31
CA ARG A 140 18.21 -2.28 8.51
C ARG A 140 17.74 -1.18 9.46
N ASP A 141 18.63 -0.24 9.79
CA ASP A 141 18.31 0.87 10.70
C ASP A 141 17.23 1.78 10.11
N MET A 142 17.31 2.01 8.80
CA MET A 142 16.32 2.78 8.07
C MET A 142 14.94 2.12 8.08
N PHE A 143 14.88 0.80 7.99
CA PHE A 143 13.65 0.04 8.10
C PHE A 143 13.07 0.07 9.52
N VAL A 144 13.92 -0.11 10.54
CA VAL A 144 13.52 0.00 11.96
C VAL A 144 12.95 1.38 12.27
N LEU A 145 13.55 2.45 11.73
CA LEU A 145 13.01 3.80 11.85
C LEU A 145 11.59 3.89 11.28
N GLY A 146 11.32 3.27 10.13
CA GLY A 146 9.95 3.17 9.59
C GLY A 146 8.99 2.41 10.52
N CYS A 147 9.45 1.33 11.15
CA CYS A 147 8.67 0.51 12.07
C CYS A 147 8.28 1.23 13.37
N LEU A 148 9.03 2.26 13.75
CA LEU A 148 8.85 2.97 15.02
C LEU A 148 8.27 4.37 14.86
N THR A 149 8.14 4.85 13.62
CA THR A 149 7.56 6.18 13.32
C THR A 149 6.22 6.11 12.61
N ALA A 150 5.86 4.94 12.05
CA ALA A 150 4.67 4.74 11.23
C ALA A 150 4.54 5.65 9.99
N LEU A 151 5.63 6.33 9.64
CA LEU A 151 5.73 7.13 8.44
C LEU A 151 5.82 6.24 7.20
N ARG A 152 5.46 6.78 6.03
CA ARG A 152 5.71 6.09 4.75
C ARG A 152 7.20 6.21 4.41
N TYR A 153 7.72 5.27 3.61
CA TYR A 153 9.12 5.33 3.15
C TYR A 153 9.49 6.69 2.57
N SER A 154 8.64 7.24 1.70
CA SER A 154 8.83 8.57 1.09
C SER A 154 8.92 9.75 2.08
N ASP A 155 8.46 9.54 3.31
CA ASP A 155 8.48 10.53 4.38
C ASP A 155 9.66 10.28 5.32
N TYR A 156 9.85 9.05 5.80
CA TYR A 156 10.98 8.76 6.69
C TYR A 156 12.33 8.77 5.98
N SER A 157 12.38 8.54 4.66
CA SER A 157 13.59 8.63 3.81
C SER A 157 14.14 10.02 3.57
N ARG A 158 13.49 11.04 4.10
CA ARG A 158 13.89 12.44 3.96
C ARG A 158 13.88 13.18 5.29
N LEU A 159 13.79 12.46 6.40
CA LEU A 159 13.91 13.09 7.70
C LEU A 159 15.30 13.69 7.84
N THR A 160 15.37 14.88 8.39
CA THR A 160 16.60 15.58 8.73
C THR A 160 16.60 15.88 10.23
N SER A 161 17.73 16.33 10.75
CA SER A 161 17.86 16.80 12.13
C SER A 161 16.80 17.86 12.49
N GLN A 162 16.41 18.71 11.54
CA GLN A 162 15.38 19.74 11.75
C GLN A 162 13.97 19.16 12.01
N ASN A 163 13.72 17.92 11.60
CA ASN A 163 12.44 17.25 11.90
C ASN A 163 12.39 16.71 13.33
N PHE A 164 13.53 16.64 14.03
CA PHE A 164 13.62 16.14 15.38
C PHE A 164 13.61 17.30 16.39
N ILE A 165 12.46 17.51 17.05
CA ILE A 165 12.23 18.64 17.95
C ILE A 165 11.69 18.10 19.29
N ASN A 166 12.42 18.34 20.38
CA ASN A 166 12.00 17.98 21.75
C ASN A 166 11.53 16.52 21.92
N ASN A 167 12.27 15.55 21.36
CA ASN A 167 11.91 14.13 21.32
C ASN A 167 10.69 13.77 20.45
N TYR A 168 10.28 14.65 19.55
CA TYR A 168 9.25 14.38 18.54
C TYR A 168 9.80 14.48 17.14
N ILE A 169 9.24 13.68 16.24
CA ILE A 169 9.43 13.78 14.81
C ILE A 169 8.25 14.57 14.23
N MET A 170 8.55 15.71 13.64
CA MET A 170 7.58 16.60 13.01
C MET A 170 7.83 16.69 11.51
N ILE A 171 6.87 16.24 10.71
CA ILE A 171 6.99 16.25 9.26
C ILE A 171 5.64 16.44 8.58
N ARG A 172 5.63 17.21 7.49
CA ARG A 172 4.50 17.30 6.58
C ARG A 172 4.53 16.16 5.56
N THR A 173 3.59 15.24 5.61
CA THR A 173 3.57 14.04 4.75
C THR A 173 3.42 14.36 3.26
N LYS A 174 4.21 13.73 2.38
CA LYS A 174 4.18 13.98 0.92
C LYS A 174 2.83 13.64 0.29
N LYS A 175 2.29 12.45 0.59
CA LYS A 175 1.13 11.91 -0.12
C LYS A 175 -0.19 12.60 0.27
N THR A 176 -0.34 12.93 1.55
CA THR A 176 -1.61 13.41 2.12
C THR A 176 -1.57 14.88 2.51
N ASN A 177 -0.39 15.50 2.46
CA ASN A 177 -0.15 16.89 2.83
C ASN A 177 -0.65 17.25 4.24
N VAL A 178 -0.47 16.31 5.17
CA VAL A 178 -0.87 16.42 6.59
C VAL A 178 0.39 16.50 7.45
N ASP A 179 0.39 17.44 8.39
CA ASP A 179 1.41 17.56 9.42
C ASP A 179 1.20 16.47 10.47
N VAL A 180 2.25 15.67 10.70
CA VAL A 180 2.24 14.63 11.72
C VAL A 180 3.32 14.90 12.75
N LYS A 181 2.98 14.65 14.01
CA LYS A 181 3.88 14.74 15.17
C LYS A 181 3.91 13.39 15.86
N VAL A 182 5.07 12.73 15.83
CA VAL A 182 5.25 11.36 16.33
C VAL A 182 6.27 11.37 17.47
N PRO A 183 5.97 10.81 18.66
CA PRO A 183 6.97 10.63 19.70
C PRO A 183 8.12 9.75 19.20
N ALA A 184 9.37 10.18 19.43
CA ALA A 184 10.53 9.41 19.01
C ALA A 184 10.81 8.27 20.00
N HIS A 185 10.69 7.04 19.53
CA HIS A 185 11.10 5.85 20.27
C HIS A 185 12.61 5.87 20.56
N ASP A 186 13.07 5.24 21.65
CA ASP A 186 14.48 5.30 22.06
C ASP A 186 15.43 4.71 21.01
N TYR A 187 15.10 3.57 20.40
CA TYR A 187 15.83 3.07 19.22
C TYR A 187 15.91 4.07 18.06
N VAL A 188 14.90 4.93 17.86
CA VAL A 188 15.00 5.98 16.84
C VAL A 188 16.04 7.02 17.25
N LYS A 189 16.05 7.44 18.51
CA LYS A 189 17.07 8.37 19.03
C LYS A 189 18.49 7.80 18.88
N GLU A 190 18.67 6.53 19.22
CA GLU A 190 19.95 5.82 19.06
C GLU A 190 20.41 5.78 17.60
N ILE A 191 19.48 5.49 16.67
CA ILE A 191 19.77 5.50 15.22
C ILE A 191 20.18 6.90 14.77
N PHE A 192 19.45 7.95 15.14
CA PHE A 192 19.82 9.32 14.77
C PHE A 192 21.20 9.71 15.31
N ALA A 193 21.48 9.43 16.58
CA ALA A 193 22.78 9.72 17.21
C ALA A 193 23.94 9.00 16.48
N LYS A 194 23.71 7.75 16.07
CA LYS A 194 24.68 6.94 15.31
C LYS A 194 25.03 7.52 13.93
N TYR A 195 24.10 8.25 13.30
CA TYR A 195 24.26 8.82 11.96
C TYR A 195 24.35 10.36 11.98
N SER A 196 24.83 10.95 13.08
CA SER A 196 25.02 12.41 13.21
C SER A 196 23.74 13.20 12.91
N ASP A 197 22.62 12.74 13.48
CA ASP A 197 21.28 13.32 13.34
C ASP A 197 20.73 13.35 11.91
N GLN A 198 21.23 12.45 11.05
CA GLN A 198 20.74 12.24 9.69
C GLN A 198 20.15 10.85 9.51
N VAL A 199 19.34 10.67 8.47
CA VAL A 199 18.84 9.34 8.11
C VAL A 199 19.95 8.45 7.53
N PRO A 200 19.93 7.13 7.82
CA PRO A 200 21.01 6.21 7.43
C PRO A 200 21.29 6.11 5.92
N CYS A 201 20.26 6.26 5.08
CA CYS A 201 20.40 6.09 3.62
C CYS A 201 19.21 6.67 2.82
N GLY A 202 19.49 7.22 1.63
CA GLY A 202 18.51 7.74 0.67
C GLY A 202 18.40 6.91 -0.60
N LEU A 203 18.16 5.59 -0.49
CA LEU A 203 17.94 4.75 -1.67
C LEU A 203 16.56 4.99 -2.28
N CYS A 204 16.42 4.76 -3.59
CA CYS A 204 15.07 4.63 -4.16
C CYS A 204 14.38 3.39 -3.57
N ILE A 205 13.05 3.44 -3.51
CA ILE A 205 12.23 2.43 -2.83
C ILE A 205 12.40 1.02 -3.43
N GLN A 206 12.66 0.92 -4.74
CA GLN A 206 12.86 -0.34 -5.45
C GLN A 206 14.14 -1.05 -4.95
N TYR A 207 15.27 -0.33 -4.91
CA TYR A 207 16.51 -0.88 -4.39
C TYR A 207 16.43 -1.16 -2.89
N PHE A 208 15.81 -0.24 -2.13
CA PHE A 208 15.59 -0.44 -0.70
C PHE A 208 14.85 -1.76 -0.45
N ASN A 209 13.72 -2.00 -1.12
CA ASN A 209 12.94 -3.23 -0.96
C ASN A 209 13.70 -4.48 -1.40
N LYS A 210 14.46 -4.40 -2.50
CA LYS A 210 15.29 -5.52 -2.98
C LYS A 210 16.32 -5.96 -1.93
N TYR A 211 17.09 -5.01 -1.40
CA TYR A 211 18.09 -5.30 -0.38
C TYR A 211 17.46 -5.66 0.97
N LEU A 212 16.34 -5.05 1.33
CA LEU A 212 15.60 -5.35 2.54
C LEU A 212 15.26 -6.84 2.63
N LYS A 213 14.77 -7.45 1.54
CA LYS A 213 14.47 -8.89 1.52
C LYS A 213 15.68 -9.76 1.81
N VAL A 214 16.83 -9.45 1.20
CA VAL A 214 18.09 -10.17 1.44
C VAL A 214 18.51 -10.05 2.91
N ILE A 215 18.40 -8.85 3.48
CA ILE A 215 18.70 -8.60 4.89
C ILE A 215 17.76 -9.39 5.80
N MET A 216 16.45 -9.38 5.54
CA MET A 216 15.47 -10.08 6.36
C MET A 216 15.63 -11.61 6.30
N LYS A 217 16.05 -12.14 5.14
CA LYS A 217 16.43 -13.54 5.00
C LYS A 217 17.65 -13.89 5.85
N GLU A 218 18.69 -13.06 5.82
CA GLU A 218 19.92 -13.24 6.61
C GLU A 218 19.65 -13.15 8.12
N ILE A 219 18.75 -12.28 8.56
CA ILE A 219 18.31 -12.17 9.96
C ILE A 219 17.54 -13.44 10.42
N GLY A 220 16.96 -14.18 9.47
CA GLY A 220 16.24 -15.44 9.72
C GLY A 220 14.75 -15.25 10.02
N LEU A 221 14.06 -14.37 9.30
CA LEU A 221 12.59 -14.24 9.33
C LEU A 221 11.95 -15.22 8.32
N ASN A 222 12.08 -16.51 8.59
CA ASN A 222 11.76 -17.59 7.64
C ASN A 222 10.41 -18.28 7.94
N ASP A 223 9.59 -17.71 8.82
CA ASP A 223 8.30 -18.30 9.18
C ASP A 223 7.42 -18.50 7.92
N PRO A 224 6.85 -19.70 7.69
CA PRO A 224 6.00 -19.93 6.53
C PRO A 224 4.66 -19.23 6.69
N ILE A 225 4.28 -18.46 5.67
CA ILE A 225 3.01 -17.75 5.58
C ILE A 225 2.26 -18.27 4.36
N THR A 226 1.14 -18.95 4.62
CA THR A 226 0.23 -19.44 3.58
C THR A 226 -0.87 -18.41 3.33
N PHE A 227 -1.11 -18.10 2.07
CA PHE A 227 -2.17 -17.18 1.69
C PHE A 227 -2.73 -17.46 0.30
N SER A 228 -3.96 -17.01 0.07
CA SER A 228 -4.67 -17.23 -1.20
C SER A 228 -5.01 -15.92 -1.89
N TYR A 229 -4.97 -15.91 -3.21
CA TYR A 229 -5.40 -14.77 -4.04
C TYR A 229 -5.96 -15.26 -5.36
N THR A 230 -6.84 -14.48 -5.98
CA THR A 230 -7.35 -14.79 -7.31
C THR A 230 -6.50 -14.11 -8.40
N LYS A 231 -6.12 -14.89 -9.42
CA LYS A 231 -5.40 -14.43 -10.62
C LYS A 231 -5.99 -15.13 -11.84
N GLY A 232 -6.43 -14.38 -12.84
CA GLY A 232 -7.07 -14.92 -14.04
C GLY A 232 -8.21 -15.89 -13.75
N GLY A 233 -9.21 -15.43 -12.99
CA GLY A 233 -10.39 -16.21 -12.60
C GLY A 233 -10.13 -17.39 -11.66
N LYS A 234 -8.87 -17.71 -11.31
CA LYS A 234 -8.51 -18.89 -10.52
C LYS A 234 -7.93 -18.50 -9.17
N LEU A 235 -8.37 -19.20 -8.13
CA LEU A 235 -7.84 -19.08 -6.77
C LEU A 235 -6.50 -19.83 -6.66
N PHE A 236 -5.44 -19.12 -6.28
CA PHE A 236 -4.13 -19.70 -6.00
C PHE A 236 -3.83 -19.60 -4.51
N THR A 237 -3.46 -20.73 -3.90
CA THR A 237 -2.91 -20.78 -2.55
C THR A 237 -1.42 -21.03 -2.63
N VAL A 238 -0.63 -20.17 -1.98
CA VAL A 238 0.83 -20.27 -1.96
C VAL A 238 1.36 -20.12 -0.54
N THR A 239 2.44 -20.81 -0.25
CA THR A 239 3.22 -20.65 0.98
C THR A 239 4.52 -19.94 0.65
N ARG A 240 4.84 -18.89 1.40
CA ARG A 240 6.08 -18.12 1.26
C ARG A 240 6.71 -17.88 2.62
N GLU A 241 8.02 -17.69 2.64
CA GLU A 241 8.70 -17.29 3.86
C GLU A 241 8.41 -15.82 4.18
N LYS A 242 8.31 -15.48 5.47
CA LYS A 242 7.91 -14.14 5.92
C LYS A 242 8.79 -13.03 5.31
N TRP A 243 10.10 -13.23 5.20
CA TRP A 243 11.03 -12.27 4.59
C TRP A 243 10.67 -11.92 3.14
N GLU A 244 10.05 -12.83 2.37
CA GLU A 244 9.63 -12.57 0.99
C GLU A 244 8.49 -11.55 0.90
N LEU A 245 7.69 -11.46 1.96
CA LEU A 245 6.52 -10.59 2.06
C LEU A 245 6.85 -9.23 2.69
N ILE A 246 8.06 -9.06 3.22
CA ILE A 246 8.50 -7.80 3.82
C ILE A 246 8.85 -6.78 2.72
N SER A 247 8.34 -5.56 2.91
CA SER A 247 8.65 -4.39 2.11
C SER A 247 8.70 -3.15 3.01
N SER A 248 9.08 -2.00 2.47
CA SER A 248 9.05 -0.72 3.19
C SER A 248 7.66 -0.36 3.76
N HIS A 249 6.58 -0.86 3.16
CA HIS A 249 5.21 -0.66 3.67
C HIS A 249 4.90 -1.54 4.88
N THR A 250 5.56 -2.69 5.00
CA THR A 250 5.49 -3.55 6.20
C THR A 250 5.87 -2.75 7.44
N ALA A 251 6.86 -1.86 7.35
CA ALA A 251 7.27 -1.01 8.48
C ALA A 251 6.10 -0.20 9.08
N ARG A 252 5.36 0.52 8.23
CA ARG A 252 4.20 1.30 8.66
C ARG A 252 3.06 0.43 9.19
N ARG A 253 2.84 -0.75 8.60
CA ARG A 253 1.82 -1.72 9.07
C ARG A 253 2.18 -2.27 10.44
N SER A 254 3.44 -2.64 10.65
CA SER A 254 3.98 -3.09 11.94
C SER A 254 3.78 -2.01 13.00
N ALA A 255 4.15 -0.76 12.71
CA ALA A 255 3.98 0.35 13.63
C ALA A 255 2.50 0.53 14.04
N ALA A 256 1.59 0.60 13.06
CA ALA A 256 0.16 0.78 13.30
C ALA A 256 -0.45 -0.41 14.08
N THR A 257 -0.10 -1.63 13.71
CA THR A 257 -0.61 -2.87 14.35
C THR A 257 -0.08 -2.99 15.78
N ASN A 258 1.22 -2.75 16.02
CA ASN A 258 1.80 -2.81 17.36
C ASN A 258 1.22 -1.72 18.28
N MET A 259 1.06 -0.48 17.80
CA MET A 259 0.40 0.59 18.58
C MET A 259 -1.02 0.19 18.97
N TYR A 260 -1.79 -0.38 18.02
CA TYR A 260 -3.15 -0.84 18.27
C TYR A 260 -3.20 -2.00 19.28
N LEU A 261 -2.31 -2.99 19.13
CA LEU A 261 -2.19 -4.14 20.02
C LEU A 261 -1.81 -3.78 21.47
N THR A 262 -1.23 -2.60 21.72
CA THR A 262 -0.98 -2.18 23.10
C THR A 262 -2.25 -2.05 23.93
N GLY A 263 -3.41 -1.81 23.29
CA GLY A 263 -4.69 -1.57 23.94
C GLY A 263 -4.77 -0.25 24.73
N ARG A 264 -3.68 0.52 24.82
CA ARG A 264 -3.58 1.75 25.62
C ARG A 264 -3.91 3.01 24.84
N MET A 265 -3.74 2.98 23.52
CA MET A 265 -3.94 4.11 22.63
C MET A 265 -5.30 4.01 21.96
N LYS A 266 -6.06 5.11 21.92
CA LYS A 266 -7.34 5.15 21.21
C LYS A 266 -7.10 5.12 19.70
N THR A 267 -7.99 4.47 18.95
CA THR A 267 -7.93 4.40 17.48
C THR A 267 -7.70 5.77 16.84
N LEU A 268 -8.42 6.80 17.30
CA LEU A 268 -8.29 8.18 16.80
C LEU A 268 -6.88 8.76 16.99
N GLU A 269 -6.21 8.45 18.09
CA GLU A 269 -4.86 8.93 18.40
C GLU A 269 -3.84 8.30 17.45
N ILE A 270 -3.93 6.98 17.26
CA ILE A 270 -3.08 6.24 16.31
C ILE A 270 -3.32 6.74 14.89
N MET A 271 -4.58 7.00 14.50
CA MET A 271 -4.91 7.55 13.18
C MET A 271 -4.28 8.92 12.94
N LYS A 272 -4.35 9.83 13.92
CA LYS A 272 -3.72 11.15 13.83
C LYS A 272 -2.20 11.03 13.69
N LEU A 273 -1.56 10.19 14.51
CA LEU A 273 -0.11 9.96 14.48
C LEU A 273 0.34 9.38 13.14
N THR A 274 -0.41 8.40 12.62
CA THR A 274 -0.10 7.74 11.35
C THR A 274 -0.54 8.55 10.12
N GLY A 275 -1.36 9.59 10.28
CA GLY A 275 -1.86 10.42 9.19
C GLY A 275 -2.95 9.74 8.34
N HIS A 276 -3.81 8.91 8.97
CA HIS A 276 -5.01 8.35 8.32
C HIS A 276 -6.23 9.24 8.59
N ARG A 277 -6.97 9.57 7.52
CA ARG A 277 -8.16 10.44 7.61
C ARG A 277 -9.46 9.69 7.93
N THR A 278 -9.54 8.41 7.59
CA THR A 278 -10.74 7.59 7.77
C THR A 278 -10.40 6.27 8.44
N GLU A 279 -11.30 5.76 9.27
CA GLU A 279 -11.12 4.50 10.01
C GLU A 279 -10.99 3.31 9.05
N GLN A 280 -11.82 3.27 8.00
CA GLN A 280 -11.76 2.22 6.98
C GLN A 280 -10.36 2.11 6.35
N ASN A 281 -9.69 3.24 6.10
CA ASN A 281 -8.33 3.23 5.58
C ASN A 281 -7.30 2.82 6.64
N PHE A 282 -7.52 3.16 7.91
CA PHE A 282 -6.65 2.76 9.01
C PHE A 282 -6.72 1.26 9.27
N PHE A 283 -7.91 0.67 9.36
CA PHE A 283 -8.09 -0.76 9.62
C PHE A 283 -7.50 -1.65 8.52
N ARG A 284 -7.35 -1.16 7.28
CA ARG A 284 -6.58 -1.86 6.22
C ARG A 284 -5.09 -2.08 6.56
N TYR A 285 -4.53 -1.31 7.49
CA TYR A 285 -3.15 -1.44 7.97
C TYR A 285 -3.03 -2.35 9.19
N ILE A 286 -4.11 -2.53 9.95
CA ILE A 286 -4.14 -3.38 11.13
C ILE A 286 -4.21 -4.84 10.65
N ARG A 287 -3.18 -5.62 10.98
CA ARG A 287 -3.04 -7.02 10.55
C ARG A 287 -3.09 -7.96 11.74
N LEU A 288 -4.22 -7.95 12.43
CA LEU A 288 -4.47 -8.90 13.52
C LEU A 288 -4.78 -10.27 12.94
N THR A 289 -4.09 -11.28 13.43
CA THR A 289 -4.53 -12.67 13.28
C THR A 289 -5.60 -13.00 14.33
N GLY A 290 -6.36 -14.07 14.11
CA GLY A 290 -7.30 -14.56 15.13
C GLY A 290 -6.59 -14.84 16.47
N ASP A 291 -5.36 -15.35 16.41
CA ASP A 291 -4.53 -15.60 17.59
C ASP A 291 -4.13 -14.31 18.31
N ASP A 292 -3.77 -13.26 17.56
CA ASP A 292 -3.41 -11.96 18.15
C ASP A 292 -4.62 -11.34 18.88
N THR A 293 -5.80 -11.42 18.26
CA THR A 293 -7.04 -10.95 18.88
C THR A 293 -7.40 -11.77 20.11
N ALA A 294 -7.32 -13.11 20.04
CA ALA A 294 -7.61 -13.98 21.17
C ALA A 294 -6.66 -13.71 22.36
N ARG A 295 -5.35 -13.56 22.09
CA ARG A 295 -4.36 -13.22 23.12
C ARG A 295 -4.64 -11.87 23.77
N SER A 296 -4.97 -10.83 22.99
CA SER A 296 -5.18 -9.49 23.54
C SER A 296 -6.41 -9.39 24.45
N ILE A 297 -7.49 -10.13 24.15
CA ILE A 297 -8.72 -10.09 24.93
C ILE A 297 -8.76 -11.14 26.06
N SER A 298 -7.93 -12.19 26.01
CA SER A 298 -7.88 -13.24 27.04
C SER A 298 -7.60 -12.72 28.47
N GLY A 299 -7.03 -11.51 28.58
CA GLY A 299 -6.74 -10.86 29.84
C GLY A 299 -7.92 -10.10 30.46
N ASP A 300 -9.01 -9.91 29.72
CA ASP A 300 -10.15 -9.10 30.15
C ASP A 300 -10.94 -9.78 31.30
N MET A 301 -11.53 -8.97 32.17
CA MET A 301 -12.36 -9.46 33.27
C MET A 301 -13.58 -10.24 32.77
N PHE A 302 -14.06 -9.97 31.55
CA PHE A 302 -15.13 -10.77 30.93
C PHE A 302 -14.78 -12.26 30.82
N PHE A 303 -13.50 -12.58 30.56
CA PHE A 303 -13.03 -13.97 30.40
C PHE A 303 -12.42 -14.56 31.68
N ARG A 304 -12.39 -13.79 32.77
CA ARG A 304 -11.82 -14.20 34.06
C ARG A 304 -12.94 -14.28 35.10
N LYS A 305 -12.80 -15.20 36.05
CA LYS A 305 -13.75 -15.34 37.17
C LYS A 305 -13.71 -14.12 38.08
#